data_AF-H3ZLM1-F1
#
_entry.id   AF-H3ZLM1-F1
#
_cell.length_a   1.000
_cell.length_b   1.000
_cell.length_c   1.000
_cell.angle_alpha   90.00
_cell.angle_beta   90.00
_cell.angle_gamma   90.00
#
_symmetry.space_group_name_H-M   'P 1'
#
loop_
_entity.id
_entity.type
_entity.pdbx_description
1 polymer ?
#
loop_
_entity_poly.entity_id
_entity_poly.type
_entity_poly.pdbx_seq_one_letter_code
_entity_poly.pdbx_strand_id
1 'polypeptide(L)'
;MILNDVTTFLLLILPYGIFEIPALIIAGAAGFKIPYELLRFALGKKEEIITEEDTKEFFKLVGISIALIFIAAVIEAEITLKLAVHMA
;
A
#
# COMPACT_ATOMS: atom_id res chain seq x y z
N MET A 1 11.40 -8.76 -31.03
CA MET A 1 10.73 -9.88 -30.34
C MET A 1 9.39 -9.33 -29.85
N ILE A 2 8.28 -9.72 -30.45
CA ILE A 2 6.96 -9.26 -30.01
C ILE A 2 6.65 -10.04 -28.72
N LEU A 3 6.90 -9.41 -27.57
CA LEU A 3 6.32 -9.90 -26.32
C LEU A 3 4.79 -9.75 -26.47
N ASN A 4 4.03 -10.80 -26.17
CA ASN A 4 2.56 -10.70 -26.16
C ASN A 4 2.14 -9.61 -25.16
N ASP A 5 1.05 -8.90 -25.45
CA ASP A 5 0.58 -7.74 -24.65
C ASP A 5 0.53 -8.04 -23.14
N VAL A 6 0.15 -9.27 -22.77
CA VAL A 6 0.11 -9.75 -21.39
C VAL A 6 1.51 -9.78 -20.75
N THR A 7 2.54 -10.22 -21.47
CA THR A 7 3.91 -10.28 -20.95
C THR A 7 4.47 -8.88 -20.75
N THR A 8 4.20 -7.95 -21.68
CA THR A 8 4.58 -6.54 -21.54
C THR A 8 3.89 -5.89 -20.35
N PHE A 9 2.58 -6.13 -20.18
CA PHE A 9 1.82 -5.68 -19.02
C PHE A 9 2.42 -6.18 -17.69
N LEU A 10 2.70 -7.47 -17.60
CA LEU A 10 3.30 -8.07 -16.42
C LEU A 10 4.70 -7.50 -16.14
N LEU A 11 5.55 -7.33 -17.16
CA LEU A 11 6.89 -6.77 -17.00
C LEU A 11 6.89 -5.32 -16.51
N LEU A 12 5.89 -4.53 -16.92
CA LEU A 12 5.80 -3.14 -16.49
C LEU A 12 5.26 -3.00 -15.06
N ILE A 13 4.38 -3.90 -14.61
CA ILE A 13 3.71 -3.81 -13.30
C ILE A 13 4.43 -4.58 -12.19
N LEU A 14 4.90 -5.81 -12.47
CA LEU A 14 5.50 -6.67 -11.43
C LEU A 14 6.62 -5.99 -10.62
N PRO A 15 7.55 -5.23 -11.23
CA PRO A 15 8.69 -4.68 -10.49
C PRO A 15 8.29 -3.84 -9.27
N TYR A 16 7.34 -2.90 -9.44
CA TYR A 16 6.88 -2.03 -8.35
C TYR A 16 5.63 -2.56 -7.65
N GLY A 17 4.78 -3.30 -8.37
CA GLY A 17 3.50 -3.82 -7.88
C GLY A 17 3.63 -4.78 -6.70
N ILE A 18 4.77 -5.49 -6.57
CA ILE A 18 5.06 -6.32 -5.39
C ILE A 18 5.17 -5.54 -4.08
N PHE A 19 5.47 -4.24 -4.15
CA PHE A 19 5.53 -3.34 -2.98
C PHE A 19 4.27 -2.50 -2.88
N GLU A 20 3.77 -2.00 -4.00
CA GLU A 20 2.58 -1.13 -4.03
C GLU A 20 1.33 -1.87 -3.55
N ILE A 21 1.06 -3.08 -4.03
CA ILE A 21 -0.16 -3.82 -3.68
C ILE A 21 -0.25 -4.07 -2.16
N PRO A 22 0.79 -4.63 -1.49
CA PRO A 22 0.79 -4.74 -0.04
C PRO A 22 0.66 -3.40 0.67
N ALA A 23 1.32 -2.34 0.17
CA ALA A 23 1.25 -1.02 0.77
C ALA A 23 -0.18 -0.46 0.77
N LEU A 24 -0.90 -0.59 -0.34
CA LEU A 24 -2.29 -0.16 -0.48
C LEU A 24 -3.23 -0.96 0.43
N ILE A 25 -3.02 -2.28 0.56
CA ILE A 25 -3.80 -3.11 1.48
C ILE A 25 -3.58 -2.65 2.93
N ILE A 26 -2.33 -2.44 3.34
CA ILE A 26 -1.98 -1.97 4.69
C ILE A 26 -2.55 -0.58 4.95
N ALA A 27 -2.42 0.35 4.00
CA ALA A 27 -2.97 1.70 4.09
C ALA A 27 -4.51 1.68 4.21
N GLY A 28 -5.17 0.83 3.42
CA GLY A 28 -6.61 0.59 3.51
C GLY A 28 -7.00 0.09 4.90
N ALA A 29 -6.32 -0.94 5.40
CA ALA A 29 -6.56 -1.49 6.74
C ALA A 29 -6.35 -0.43 7.84
N ALA A 30 -5.30 0.39 7.74
CA ALA A 30 -5.04 1.49 8.66
C ALA A 30 -6.16 2.54 8.62
N GLY A 31 -6.63 2.90 7.41
CA GLY A 31 -7.74 3.85 7.21
C GLY A 31 -9.06 3.37 7.82
N PHE A 32 -9.33 2.06 7.82
CA PHE A 32 -10.52 1.48 8.44
C PHE A 32 -10.44 1.37 9.96
N LYS A 33 -9.25 1.53 10.56
CA LYS A 33 -9.06 1.35 12.00
C LYS A 33 -9.86 2.38 12.82
N ILE A 34 -9.91 3.64 12.38
CA ILE A 34 -10.66 4.70 13.07
C ILE A 34 -12.19 4.43 13.02
N PRO A 35 -12.81 4.18 11.86
CA PRO A 35 -14.21 3.77 11.79
C PRO A 35 -14.53 2.51 12.60
N TYR A 36 -13.63 1.53 12.59
CA TYR A 36 -13.81 0.29 13.34
C TYR A 36 -13.88 0.52 14.85
N GLU A 37 -12.95 1.31 15.40
CA GLU A 37 -12.96 1.63 16.84
C GLU A 37 -14.14 2.54 17.22
N LEU A 38 -14.55 3.47 16.35
CA LEU A 38 -15.80 4.25 16.54
C LEU A 38 -17.03 3.34 16.63
N LEU A 39 -17.14 2.33 15.78
CA LEU A 39 -18.23 1.35 15.84
C LEU A 39 -18.19 0.53 17.13
N ARG A 40 -17.00 0.12 17.59
CA ARG A 40 -16.87 -0.62 18.86
C ARG A 40 -17.29 0.21 20.06
N PHE A 41 -16.94 1.49 20.08
CA PHE A 41 -17.40 2.44 21.10
C PHE A 41 -18.93 2.61 21.04
N ALA A 42 -19.50 2.84 19.85
CA ALA A 42 -20.95 2.99 19.68
C ALA A 42 -21.75 1.74 20.10
N LEU A 43 -21.16 0.55 19.97
CA LEU A 43 -21.74 -0.71 20.42
C LEU A 43 -21.53 -0.98 21.93
N GLY A 44 -20.95 -0.06 22.69
CA GLY A 44 -20.67 -0.21 24.11
C GLY A 44 -19.59 -1.24 24.43
N LYS A 45 -18.79 -1.66 23.45
CA LYS A 45 -17.72 -2.67 23.61
C LYS A 45 -16.39 -2.07 24.09
N LYS A 46 -16.32 -0.74 24.24
CA LYS A 46 -15.13 0.02 24.65
C LYS A 46 -15.56 1.28 25.40
N GLU A 47 -14.83 1.62 26.46
CA GLU A 47 -15.08 2.84 27.26
C GLU A 47 -14.45 4.09 26.62
N GLU A 48 -13.38 3.91 25.85
CA GLU A 48 -12.68 4.98 25.11
C GLU A 48 -12.73 4.75 23.61
N ILE A 49 -12.79 5.84 22.83
CA ILE A 49 -12.91 5.79 21.37
C ILE A 49 -11.58 5.39 20.71
N ILE A 50 -10.45 5.94 21.14
CA ILE A 50 -9.11 5.67 20.61
C ILE A 50 -8.13 5.62 21.78
N THR A 51 -7.39 4.53 21.91
CA THR A 51 -6.32 4.41 22.91
C THR A 51 -4.97 4.86 22.33
N GLU A 52 -3.99 5.08 23.22
CA GLU A 52 -2.61 5.35 22.79
C GLU A 52 -2.03 4.18 21.98
N GLU A 53 -2.38 2.95 22.34
CA GLU A 53 -1.97 1.74 21.63
C GLU A 53 -2.58 1.66 20.22
N ASP A 54 -3.88 1.96 20.09
CA ASP A 54 -4.56 2.01 18.79
C ASP A 54 -3.87 3.00 17.85
N THR A 55 -3.51 4.17 18.40
CA THR A 55 -2.81 5.26 17.71
C THR A 55 -1.42 4.84 17.28
N LYS A 56 -0.63 4.23 18.16
CA LYS A 56 0.73 3.73 17.84
C LYS A 56 0.70 2.70 16.73
N GLU A 57 -0.22 1.75 16.77
CA GLU A 57 -0.36 0.74 15.72
C GLU A 57 -0.87 1.36 14.42
N PHE A 58 -1.79 2.34 14.45
CA PHE A 58 -2.19 3.10 13.25
C PHE A 58 -0.98 3.76 12.58
N PHE A 59 -0.18 4.52 13.33
CA PHE A 59 1.01 5.17 12.80
C PHE A 59 2.06 4.18 12.31
N LYS A 60 2.17 3.02 12.96
CA LYS A 60 3.06 1.94 12.50
C LYS A 60 2.64 1.42 11.13
N LEU A 61 1.35 1.14 10.94
CA LEU A 61 0.82 0.67 9.65
C LEU A 61 1.00 1.73 8.55
N VAL A 62 0.70 2.99 8.85
CA VAL A 62 0.90 4.12 7.92
C VAL A 62 2.38 4.29 7.57
N GLY A 63 3.28 4.20 8.54
CA GLY A 63 4.72 4.29 8.32
C GLY A 63 5.22 3.17 7.41
N ILE A 64 4.76 1.93 7.63
CA ILE A 64 5.09 0.78 6.78
C ILE A 64 4.55 0.99 5.37
N SER A 65 3.30 1.43 5.20
CA SER A 65 2.73 1.65 3.86
C SER A 65 3.49 2.75 3.10
N ILE A 66 3.85 3.85 3.75
CA ILE A 66 4.64 4.92 3.12
C ILE A 66 6.01 4.40 2.67
N ALA A 67 6.70 3.62 3.52
CA ALA A 67 7.99 3.05 3.17
C ALA A 67 7.89 2.11 1.94
N LEU A 68 6.84 1.28 1.87
CA LEU A 68 6.61 0.39 0.74
C LEU A 68 6.27 1.14 -0.55
N ILE A 69 5.41 2.17 -0.49
CA ILE A 69 5.11 3.04 -1.65
C ILE A 69 6.37 3.75 -2.13
N PHE A 70 7.21 4.23 -1.21
CA PHE A 70 8.48 4.86 -1.57
C PHE A 70 9.40 3.88 -2.32
N ILE A 71 9.53 2.64 -1.83
CA ILE A 71 10.30 1.60 -2.53
C ILE A 71 9.69 1.31 -3.91
N ALA A 72 8.36 1.21 -4.02
CA ALA A 72 7.66 1.02 -5.29
C ALA A 72 7.98 2.14 -6.28
N ALA A 73 7.90 3.40 -5.85
CA ALA A 73 8.18 4.57 -6.67
C ALA A 73 9.65 4.63 -7.15
N VAL A 74 10.60 4.26 -6.29
CA VAL A 74 12.02 4.15 -6.69
C VAL A 74 12.21 3.09 -7.77
N ILE A 75 11.56 1.92 -7.61
CA ILE A 75 11.63 0.84 -8.60
C ILE A 75 10.97 1.25 -9.91
N GLU A 76 9.83 1.93 -9.85
CA GLU A 76 9.15 2.43 -11.03
C GLU A 76 10.04 3.41 -11.81
N ALA A 77 10.65 4.38 -11.12
CA ALA A 77 11.52 5.38 -11.74
C ALA A 77 12.80 4.77 -12.35
N GLU A 78 13.42 3.79 -11.66
CA GLU A 78 14.70 3.21 -12.09
C GLU A 78 14.55 2.07 -13.09
N ILE A 79 13.47 1.29 -13.02
CA ILE A 79 13.29 0.05 -13.79
C ILE A 79 12.15 0.21 -14.79
N THR A 80 10.93 0.42 -14.32
CA THR A 80 9.73 0.41 -15.18
C THR A 80 9.76 1.53 -16.20
N LEU A 81 10.13 2.76 -15.81
CA LEU A 81 10.22 3.90 -16.72
C LEU A 81 11.26 3.64 -17.82
N LYS A 82 12.42 3.09 -17.46
CA LYS A 82 13.48 2.75 -18.43
C LYS A 82 13.01 1.64 -19.37
N LEU A 83 12.37 0.59 -18.86
CA LEU A 83 11.81 -0.48 -19.68
C LEU A 83 10.76 0.04 -20.66
N ALA A 84 9.83 0.88 -20.20
CA ALA A 84 8.79 1.46 -21.05
C ALA A 84 9.37 2.27 -22.20
N VAL A 85 10.40 3.10 -21.93
CA VAL A 85 11.09 3.90 -22.97
C VAL A 85 11.80 3.01 -23.99
N HIS A 86 12.38 1.88 -23.58
CA HIS A 86 13.04 0.96 -24.51
C HIS A 86 12.06 0.09 -25.33
N MET A 87 10.80 -0.01 -24.89
CA MET A 87 9.75 -0.79 -25.54
C MET A 87 8.85 0.03 -26.47
N ALA A 88 8.88 1.36 -26.37
CA ALA A 88 8.18 2.31 -27.24
C ALA A 88 8.96 2.63 -28.52
#